data_AF-A0A968XGM7-F1
#
_entry.id   AF-A0A968XGM7-F1
#
_cell.length_a   1.000
_cell.length_b   1.000
_cell.length_c   1.000
_cell.angle_alpha   90.00
_cell.angle_beta   90.00
_cell.angle_gamma   90.00
#
_symmetry.space_group_name_H-M   'P 1'
#
loop_
_entity.id
_entity.type
_entity.pdbx_description
1 polymer ?
#
loop_
_entity_poly.entity_id
_entity_poly.type
_entity_poly.pdbx_seq_one_letter_code
_entity_poly.pdbx_strand_id
1 'polypeptide(L)'
;MAHTYRSDMRMWLRSPSGIFRQIFAGTGGNADNFNILFSDSAAAAIGTHTANDTATPTTIVPTYQRTFQPANSLNSTYVGQDSFGIWQLWMCDAANGDSGTFYQADLFLTTPPPSADLSLIKTVASASPSSAVYTLSVTNSSGSQLNATGVSVRDILPSGVSFVSASGTGTYNSGTGIWTIGSSIAPGQTVSINLNVNITAVSGTSITNIAEVWTSATSDPDSTPANGVTSEDDYASNTFTVGGRLPGIAPNINSICTSAGSPGTTVLDWNNHSWTPGSSTGSANVPQLGTVNFNITTQGVFDAPLALTTDNTGGLGSAGLSLFQSIQYSNINEVTTTVITLPNAVSGVQFTVFDVDFAVNDFADKLTVTGSYNGGLPSNATLTNGAVNYISGNAAIGDGGAGGTTNDGNVTVTFSTPVDTITLVYGNHTTAPADPDGQAISIHDFTFCRPFANLSVTKISNVVSDGVSASNPKAIPGAVVQYCILVSNAGTATATNVTASDNIPSNLTYVTGSMRSGANCASATTVEDENNTGADDTDAIGMSISGTTLTGIAPSLAPATNMALVFNTIVN
;
A
#
# COMPACT_ATOMS: atom_id res chain seq x y z
N MET A 1 7.85 -58.68 -45.78
CA MET A 1 8.06 -58.69 -47.25
C MET A 1 7.74 -60.09 -47.79
N ALA A 2 7.10 -60.18 -48.95
CA ALA A 2 6.95 -61.42 -49.71
C ALA A 2 8.08 -61.54 -50.73
N HIS A 3 8.66 -62.73 -50.89
CA HIS A 3 9.68 -63.01 -51.91
C HIS A 3 9.79 -64.52 -52.16
N THR A 4 9.94 -64.93 -53.43
CA THR A 4 9.98 -66.35 -53.83
C THR A 4 11.24 -67.08 -53.36
N TYR A 5 12.37 -66.38 -53.19
CA TYR A 5 13.56 -66.92 -52.51
C TYR A 5 14.23 -65.82 -51.70
N ARG A 6 14.14 -65.86 -50.38
CA ARG A 6 14.75 -64.79 -49.55
C ARG A 6 16.27 -64.80 -49.62
N SER A 7 16.88 -65.92 -49.99
CA SER A 7 18.32 -66.10 -50.08
C SER A 7 18.96 -65.22 -51.15
N ASP A 8 18.17 -64.71 -52.10
CA ASP A 8 18.64 -63.78 -53.12
C ASP A 8 18.57 -62.32 -52.67
N MET A 9 17.85 -62.04 -51.58
CA MET A 9 17.73 -60.69 -51.05
C MET A 9 19.01 -60.23 -50.34
N ARG A 10 19.38 -58.97 -50.55
CA ARG A 10 20.36 -58.26 -49.73
C ARG A 10 19.77 -56.94 -49.27
N MET A 11 20.07 -56.57 -48.03
CA MET A 11 19.52 -55.36 -47.43
C MET A 11 20.61 -54.57 -46.72
N TRP A 12 20.56 -53.25 -46.83
CA TRP A 12 21.45 -52.30 -46.17
C TRP A 12 20.65 -51.16 -45.56
N LEU A 13 21.15 -50.64 -44.44
CA LEU A 13 20.61 -49.45 -43.80
C LEU A 13 21.63 -48.32 -43.95
N ARG A 14 21.14 -47.10 -44.24
CA ARG A 14 21.93 -45.86 -44.26
C ARG A 14 21.41 -44.88 -43.21
N SER A 15 22.30 -44.36 -42.35
CA SER A 15 21.99 -43.27 -41.43
C SER A 15 21.98 -41.90 -42.15
N PRO A 16 21.38 -40.87 -41.53
CA PRO A 16 21.46 -39.48 -42.01
C PRO A 16 22.90 -38.96 -42.12
N SER A 17 23.78 -39.39 -41.21
CA SER A 17 25.22 -39.10 -41.26
C SER A 17 25.96 -39.82 -42.40
N GLY A 18 25.28 -40.67 -43.16
CA GLY A 18 25.79 -41.34 -44.35
C GLY A 18 26.42 -42.71 -44.08
N ILE A 19 26.43 -43.21 -42.85
CA ILE A 19 26.94 -44.55 -42.52
C ILE A 19 26.03 -45.59 -43.18
N PHE A 20 26.62 -46.43 -44.02
CA PHE A 20 25.90 -47.45 -44.79
C PHE A 20 26.41 -48.84 -44.40
N ARG A 21 25.54 -49.72 -43.91
CA ARG A 21 25.91 -51.10 -43.52
C ARG A 21 24.88 -52.12 -43.97
N GLN A 22 25.39 -53.29 -44.36
CA GLN A 22 24.56 -54.43 -44.74
C GLN A 22 23.94 -55.07 -43.50
N ILE A 23 22.61 -55.20 -43.47
CA ILE A 23 21.87 -55.83 -42.36
C ILE A 23 21.41 -57.25 -42.72
N PHE A 24 21.40 -57.59 -44.01
CA PHE A 24 21.08 -58.93 -44.51
C PHE A 24 21.89 -59.29 -45.76
N ALA A 25 22.37 -60.53 -45.83
CA ALA A 25 23.29 -61.00 -46.87
C ALA A 25 22.87 -62.34 -47.49
N GLY A 26 21.57 -62.50 -47.81
CA GLY A 26 21.12 -63.60 -48.67
C GLY A 26 21.20 -64.99 -48.03
N THR A 27 20.60 -65.16 -46.84
CA THR A 27 20.56 -66.45 -46.12
C THR A 27 19.14 -67.01 -46.09
N GLY A 28 18.95 -68.34 -46.23
CA GLY A 28 17.61 -68.92 -46.29
C GLY A 28 17.46 -70.22 -47.08
N GLY A 29 18.39 -70.53 -48.00
CA GLY A 29 18.19 -71.66 -48.93
C GLY A 29 16.92 -71.47 -49.77
N ASN A 30 16.06 -72.50 -49.79
CA ASN A 30 14.76 -72.49 -50.48
C ASN A 30 13.64 -71.82 -49.66
N ALA A 31 13.98 -70.93 -48.72
CA ALA A 31 13.00 -70.33 -47.85
C ALA A 31 12.38 -69.05 -48.42
N ASP A 32 11.06 -68.93 -48.32
CA ASP A 32 10.28 -67.84 -48.92
C ASP A 32 9.92 -66.78 -47.87
N ASN A 33 9.78 -65.53 -48.30
CA ASN A 33 9.32 -64.38 -47.52
C ASN A 33 10.24 -63.93 -46.39
N PHE A 34 9.90 -62.79 -45.78
CA PHE A 34 10.68 -62.17 -44.72
C PHE A 34 9.76 -61.43 -43.76
N ASN A 35 9.61 -61.97 -42.54
CA ASN A 35 8.82 -61.36 -41.46
C ASN A 35 9.61 -61.42 -40.16
N ILE A 36 10.65 -60.58 -40.06
CA ILE A 36 11.58 -60.61 -38.94
C ILE A 36 11.89 -59.22 -38.38
N LEU A 37 12.20 -59.19 -37.08
CA LEU A 37 12.81 -58.06 -36.39
C LEU A 37 14.33 -58.26 -36.36
N PHE A 38 15.09 -57.26 -36.82
CA PHE A 38 16.53 -57.23 -36.58
C PHE A 38 16.83 -56.64 -35.21
N SER A 39 17.51 -57.41 -34.36
CA SER A 39 17.95 -56.97 -33.04
C SER A 39 19.31 -57.55 -32.69
N ASP A 40 20.25 -56.71 -32.28
CA ASP A 40 21.58 -57.13 -31.81
C ASP A 40 21.51 -58.03 -30.57
N SER A 41 20.42 -57.94 -29.79
CA SER A 41 20.19 -58.79 -28.61
C SER A 41 19.59 -60.17 -28.93
N ALA A 42 19.26 -60.46 -30.19
CA ALA A 42 18.70 -61.75 -30.56
C ALA A 42 19.73 -62.89 -30.34
N ALA A 43 19.25 -64.09 -30.00
CA ALA A 43 20.13 -65.23 -29.71
C ALA A 43 20.76 -65.85 -30.97
N ALA A 44 20.07 -65.75 -32.12
CA ALA A 44 20.51 -66.34 -33.38
C ALA A 44 20.83 -65.26 -34.41
N ALA A 45 21.90 -65.45 -35.18
CA ALA A 45 22.21 -64.61 -36.32
C ALA A 45 21.28 -64.92 -37.49
N ILE A 46 20.96 -63.91 -38.30
CA ILE A 46 20.13 -64.09 -39.49
C ILE A 46 20.75 -65.09 -40.50
N GLY A 47 22.08 -65.30 -40.42
CA GLY A 47 22.79 -66.31 -41.19
C GLY A 47 22.32 -67.75 -40.96
N THR A 48 21.69 -68.05 -39.82
CA THR A 48 21.19 -69.39 -39.50
C THR A 48 19.71 -69.59 -39.85
N HIS A 49 19.04 -68.58 -40.43
CA HIS A 49 17.62 -68.67 -40.73
C HIS A 49 17.38 -69.45 -42.03
N THR A 50 16.61 -70.54 -41.96
CA THR A 50 16.32 -71.43 -43.10
C THR A 50 14.84 -71.79 -43.23
N ALA A 51 13.95 -71.15 -42.46
CA ALA A 51 12.53 -71.51 -42.41
C ALA A 51 11.64 -70.45 -43.10
N ASN A 52 10.58 -70.90 -43.79
CA ASN A 52 9.58 -70.01 -44.39
C ASN A 52 8.92 -69.10 -43.34
N ASP A 53 8.69 -67.84 -43.73
CA ASP A 53 7.98 -66.86 -42.93
C ASP A 53 6.66 -66.47 -43.63
N THR A 54 5.74 -65.87 -42.88
CA THR A 54 4.48 -65.36 -43.42
C THR A 54 4.70 -64.08 -44.21
N ALA A 55 3.97 -63.93 -45.32
CA ALA A 55 4.04 -62.76 -46.20
C ALA A 55 2.82 -61.85 -46.12
N THR A 56 1.80 -62.17 -45.32
CA THR A 56 0.56 -61.38 -45.30
C THR A 56 0.78 -60.05 -44.57
N PRO A 57 0.49 -58.89 -45.20
CA PRO A 57 0.49 -57.61 -44.51
C PRO A 57 -0.60 -57.62 -43.43
N THR A 58 -0.20 -57.41 -42.17
CA THR A 58 -1.13 -57.30 -41.05
C THR A 58 -1.39 -55.83 -40.75
N THR A 59 -2.64 -55.46 -40.46
CA THR A 59 -3.00 -54.11 -40.01
C THR A 59 -2.67 -53.86 -38.53
N ILE A 60 -2.00 -54.83 -37.89
CA ILE A 60 -1.53 -54.77 -36.50
C ILE A 60 0.00 -54.88 -36.55
N VAL A 61 0.68 -53.83 -36.09
CA VAL A 61 2.14 -53.75 -35.97
C VAL A 61 2.51 -53.82 -34.48
N PRO A 62 3.54 -54.57 -34.05
CA PRO A 62 4.21 -55.64 -34.79
C PRO A 62 4.20 -56.95 -33.99
N THR A 63 3.88 -58.07 -34.63
CA THR A 63 4.57 -59.30 -34.26
C THR A 63 5.26 -59.84 -35.49
N TYR A 64 6.44 -59.24 -35.73
CA TYR A 64 7.47 -59.90 -36.53
C TYR A 64 7.54 -61.37 -36.09
N GLN A 65 7.41 -62.30 -37.04
CA GLN A 65 7.29 -63.73 -36.72
C GLN A 65 8.51 -64.24 -35.96
N ARG A 66 9.68 -63.62 -36.18
CA ARG A 66 10.97 -64.00 -35.59
C ARG A 66 11.84 -62.78 -35.33
N THR A 67 12.86 -62.96 -34.50
CA THR A 67 13.89 -61.96 -34.22
C THR A 67 15.27 -62.56 -34.46
N PHE A 68 16.13 -61.86 -35.20
CA PHE A 68 17.49 -62.32 -35.52
C PHE A 68 18.50 -61.18 -35.38
N GLN A 69 19.76 -61.52 -35.11
CA GLN A 69 20.85 -60.56 -35.20
C GLN A 69 21.09 -60.25 -36.68
N PRO A 70 21.23 -58.97 -37.06
CA PRO A 70 21.56 -58.59 -38.42
C PRO A 70 22.96 -59.07 -38.83
N ALA A 71 23.23 -59.06 -40.13
CA ALA A 71 24.54 -59.44 -40.68
C ALA A 71 25.70 -58.57 -40.15
N ASN A 72 25.43 -57.30 -39.84
CA ASN A 72 26.34 -56.41 -39.11
C ASN A 72 25.56 -55.77 -37.95
N SER A 73 26.20 -55.68 -36.78
CA SER A 73 25.59 -55.13 -35.56
C SER A 73 25.11 -53.68 -35.76
N LEU A 74 23.87 -53.39 -35.37
CA LEU A 74 23.30 -52.04 -35.37
C LEU A 74 23.96 -51.17 -34.29
N ASN A 75 24.20 -51.72 -33.10
CA ASN A 75 24.75 -51.00 -31.96
C ASN A 75 26.15 -50.46 -32.26
N SER A 76 27.07 -51.33 -32.69
CA SER A 76 28.43 -50.92 -33.04
C SER A 76 28.50 -49.98 -34.25
N THR A 77 27.44 -49.92 -35.07
CA THR A 77 27.38 -49.09 -36.27
C THR A 77 26.78 -47.71 -36.00
N TYR A 78 25.70 -47.64 -35.23
CA TYR A 78 24.83 -46.46 -35.17
C TYR A 78 24.72 -45.83 -33.78
N VAL A 79 25.14 -46.49 -32.69
CA VAL A 79 25.12 -45.86 -31.35
C VAL A 79 26.06 -44.66 -31.32
N GLY A 80 25.57 -43.54 -30.77
CA GLY A 80 26.30 -42.27 -30.69
C GLY A 80 26.29 -41.43 -31.97
N GLN A 81 25.56 -41.87 -33.00
CA GLN A 81 25.33 -41.08 -34.21
C GLN A 81 24.09 -40.20 -34.05
N ASP A 82 24.10 -39.01 -34.67
CA ASP A 82 22.90 -38.19 -34.80
C ASP A 82 21.87 -38.92 -35.68
N SER A 83 20.68 -39.12 -35.13
CA SER A 83 19.57 -39.79 -35.81
C SER A 83 18.69 -38.83 -36.61
N PHE A 84 18.89 -37.51 -36.52
CA PHE A 84 18.09 -36.51 -37.20
C PHE A 84 18.34 -36.52 -38.71
N GLY A 85 17.26 -36.66 -39.49
CA GLY A 85 17.30 -36.61 -40.95
C GLY A 85 16.81 -37.90 -41.63
N ILE A 86 17.23 -38.11 -42.88
CA ILE A 86 16.70 -39.19 -43.73
C ILE A 86 17.46 -40.49 -43.50
N TRP A 87 16.77 -41.51 -43.03
CA TRP A 87 17.23 -42.90 -43.05
C TRP A 87 16.81 -43.58 -44.35
N GLN A 88 17.68 -44.42 -44.92
CA GLN A 88 17.39 -45.14 -46.16
C GLN A 88 17.59 -46.65 -45.98
N LEU A 89 16.53 -47.44 -46.19
CA LEU A 89 16.62 -48.89 -46.34
C LEU A 89 16.80 -49.22 -47.82
N TRP A 90 17.95 -49.79 -48.15
CA TRP A 90 18.28 -50.27 -49.49
C TRP A 90 18.09 -51.77 -49.56
N MET A 91 17.42 -52.25 -50.60
CA MET A 91 17.20 -53.68 -50.82
C MET A 91 17.47 -54.01 -52.28
N CYS A 92 18.11 -55.15 -52.54
CA CYS A 92 18.24 -55.71 -53.88
C CYS A 92 17.94 -57.20 -53.89
N ASP A 93 17.30 -57.66 -54.95
CA ASP A 93 17.31 -59.06 -55.35
C ASP A 93 18.57 -59.31 -56.18
N ALA A 94 19.39 -60.27 -55.77
CA ALA A 94 20.68 -60.58 -56.38
C ALA A 94 20.57 -61.69 -57.45
N ALA A 95 19.40 -62.30 -57.62
CA ALA A 95 19.13 -63.29 -58.66
C ALA A 95 18.12 -62.77 -59.69
N ASN A 96 18.10 -63.40 -60.86
CA ASN A 96 17.13 -63.09 -61.90
C ASN A 96 15.99 -64.11 -61.87
N GLY A 97 14.76 -63.65 -62.08
CA GLY A 97 13.58 -64.51 -62.24
C GLY A 97 12.69 -64.58 -61.01
N ASP A 98 13.11 -63.96 -59.91
CA ASP A 98 12.33 -63.86 -58.68
C ASP A 98 11.58 -62.54 -58.60
N SER A 99 10.51 -62.55 -57.80
CA SER A 99 9.69 -61.38 -57.58
C SER A 99 9.17 -61.37 -56.15
N GLY A 100 8.84 -60.17 -55.68
CA GLY A 100 8.32 -60.00 -54.34
C GLY A 100 7.65 -58.65 -54.13
N THR A 101 7.05 -58.51 -52.96
CA THR A 101 6.34 -57.31 -52.53
C THR A 101 6.89 -56.85 -51.20
N PHE A 102 7.42 -55.63 -51.16
CA PHE A 102 7.76 -54.97 -49.91
C PHE A 102 6.50 -54.37 -49.29
N TYR A 103 6.24 -54.70 -48.02
CA TYR A 103 5.04 -54.23 -47.32
C TYR A 103 5.36 -53.07 -46.38
N GLN A 104 6.33 -53.26 -45.48
CA GLN A 104 6.67 -52.30 -44.43
C GLN A 104 8.07 -52.62 -43.89
N ALA A 105 8.74 -51.58 -43.36
CA ALA A 105 9.83 -51.71 -42.42
C ALA A 105 9.65 -50.63 -41.35
N ASP A 106 9.92 -50.99 -40.10
CA ASP A 106 9.96 -50.05 -38.98
C ASP A 106 11.40 -49.86 -38.52
N LEU A 107 11.75 -48.62 -38.18
CA LEU A 107 13.03 -48.28 -37.55
C LEU A 107 12.76 -47.79 -36.12
N PHE A 108 13.28 -48.52 -35.15
CA PHE A 108 13.17 -48.15 -33.73
C PHE A 108 14.45 -47.44 -33.28
N LEU A 109 14.33 -46.18 -32.88
CA LEU A 109 15.38 -45.43 -32.19
C LEU A 109 15.15 -45.59 -30.69
N THR A 110 16.18 -46.06 -29.96
CA THR A 110 16.04 -46.47 -28.56
C THR A 110 16.65 -45.47 -27.57
N THR A 111 17.18 -44.35 -28.05
CA THR A 111 17.80 -43.32 -27.20
C THR A 111 17.45 -41.93 -27.75
N PRO A 112 16.81 -41.04 -26.96
CA PRO A 112 16.58 -39.66 -27.37
C PRO A 112 17.91 -38.89 -27.45
N PRO A 113 17.98 -37.80 -28.24
CA PRO A 113 19.14 -36.92 -28.24
C PRO A 113 19.37 -36.32 -26.84
N PRO A 114 20.61 -35.96 -26.47
CA PRO A 114 20.88 -35.25 -25.23
C PRO A 114 20.06 -33.96 -25.13
N SER A 115 19.38 -33.75 -23.99
CA SER A 115 18.53 -32.58 -23.77
C SER A 115 18.78 -31.92 -22.41
N ALA A 116 18.17 -30.75 -22.22
CA ALA A 116 17.93 -30.16 -20.91
C ALA A 116 16.41 -30.15 -20.70
N ASP A 117 15.97 -30.58 -19.52
CA ASP A 117 14.58 -30.63 -19.09
C ASP A 117 14.38 -29.49 -18.09
N LEU A 118 13.66 -28.43 -18.51
CA LEU A 118 13.47 -27.19 -17.77
C LEU A 118 12.06 -27.10 -17.19
N SER A 119 11.99 -26.84 -15.88
CA SER A 119 10.73 -26.51 -15.20
C SER A 119 10.75 -25.11 -14.60
N LEU A 120 9.59 -24.46 -14.60
CA LEU A 120 9.35 -23.14 -14.04
C LEU A 120 8.40 -23.24 -12.84
N ILE A 121 8.79 -22.64 -11.72
CA ILE A 121 7.93 -22.46 -10.56
C ILE A 121 7.76 -20.97 -10.28
N LYS A 122 6.52 -20.58 -9.96
CA LYS A 122 6.16 -19.22 -9.55
C LYS A 122 5.48 -19.22 -8.20
N THR A 123 6.00 -18.41 -7.29
CA THR A 123 5.39 -18.16 -5.98
C THR A 123 5.19 -16.67 -5.73
N VAL A 124 4.30 -16.34 -4.80
CA VAL A 124 4.07 -14.98 -4.33
C VAL A 124 4.13 -14.95 -2.80
N ALA A 125 4.87 -13.99 -2.25
CA ALA A 125 4.88 -13.68 -0.83
C ALA A 125 4.41 -12.23 -0.64
N SER A 126 3.52 -11.97 0.31
CA SER A 126 3.10 -10.60 0.67
C SER A 126 3.65 -10.25 2.05
N ALA A 127 4.36 -9.12 2.12
CA ALA A 127 4.77 -8.51 3.39
C ALA A 127 3.79 -7.42 3.87
N SER A 128 2.82 -7.02 3.03
CA SER A 128 1.81 -5.98 3.27
C SER A 128 0.74 -6.04 2.14
N PRO A 129 -0.53 -5.68 2.39
CA PRO A 129 -1.57 -5.62 1.35
C PRO A 129 -1.24 -4.68 0.17
N SER A 130 -0.31 -3.74 0.35
CA SER A 130 0.14 -2.80 -0.69
C SER A 130 1.37 -3.25 -1.49
N SER A 131 2.00 -4.38 -1.15
CA SER A 131 3.22 -4.86 -1.84
C SER A 131 3.35 -6.37 -1.85
N ALA A 132 3.87 -6.93 -2.93
CA ALA A 132 4.16 -8.35 -3.05
C ALA A 132 5.55 -8.59 -3.62
N VAL A 133 6.04 -9.80 -3.43
CA VAL A 133 7.25 -10.31 -4.07
C VAL A 133 6.87 -11.56 -4.85
N TYR A 134 7.04 -11.52 -6.17
CA TYR A 134 6.99 -12.72 -7.00
C TYR A 134 8.38 -13.33 -7.09
N THR A 135 8.47 -14.64 -6.85
CA THR A 135 9.69 -15.39 -7.10
C THR A 135 9.46 -16.32 -8.29
N LEU A 136 10.29 -16.18 -9.32
CA LEU A 136 10.36 -17.09 -10.45
C LEU A 136 11.60 -17.96 -10.29
N SER A 137 11.46 -19.27 -10.45
CA SER A 137 12.54 -20.25 -10.32
C SER A 137 12.55 -21.18 -11.51
N VAL A 138 13.64 -21.19 -12.26
CA VAL A 138 13.86 -22.13 -13.37
C VAL A 138 14.83 -23.21 -12.90
N THR A 139 14.44 -24.47 -13.05
CA THR A 139 15.26 -25.63 -12.70
C THR A 139 15.60 -26.41 -13.95
N ASN A 140 16.88 -26.76 -14.13
CA ASN A 140 17.27 -27.80 -15.07
C ASN A 140 17.32 -29.13 -14.32
N SER A 141 16.51 -30.11 -14.74
CA SER A 141 16.35 -31.41 -14.10
C SER A 141 17.70 -32.09 -13.83
N SER A 142 17.78 -32.82 -12.72
CA SER A 142 19.00 -33.59 -12.39
C SER A 142 19.25 -34.74 -13.37
N GLY A 143 18.23 -35.18 -14.11
CA GLY A 143 18.32 -36.19 -15.17
C GLY A 143 18.83 -35.65 -16.50
N SER A 144 18.95 -34.33 -16.66
CA SER A 144 19.39 -33.69 -17.89
C SER A 144 20.81 -34.06 -18.28
N GLN A 145 21.05 -34.17 -19.58
CA GLN A 145 22.37 -34.52 -20.14
C GLN A 145 23.15 -33.27 -20.56
N LEU A 146 22.47 -32.13 -20.75
CA LEU A 146 23.05 -30.86 -21.20
C LEU A 146 22.81 -29.73 -20.21
N ASN A 147 23.70 -28.73 -20.25
CA ASN A 147 23.42 -27.43 -19.66
C ASN A 147 22.38 -26.70 -20.52
N ALA A 148 21.37 -26.10 -19.89
CA ALA A 148 20.44 -25.23 -20.58
C ALA A 148 21.11 -23.88 -20.87
N THR A 149 21.02 -23.39 -22.11
CA THR A 149 21.63 -22.12 -22.54
C THR A 149 20.60 -21.27 -23.27
N GLY A 150 20.82 -19.94 -23.33
CA GLY A 150 19.89 -19.02 -23.99
C GLY A 150 18.50 -18.94 -23.33
N VAL A 151 18.42 -19.29 -22.04
CA VAL A 151 17.15 -19.36 -21.31
C VAL A 151 16.66 -17.96 -20.93
N SER A 152 15.40 -17.67 -21.25
CA SER A 152 14.68 -16.51 -20.75
C SER A 152 13.27 -16.90 -20.33
N VAL A 153 12.67 -16.14 -19.42
CA VAL A 153 11.29 -16.31 -18.93
C VAL A 153 10.55 -15.02 -19.18
N ARG A 154 9.28 -15.10 -19.61
CA ARG A 154 8.42 -13.94 -19.78
C ARG A 154 7.33 -13.93 -18.73
N ASP A 155 7.28 -12.85 -17.96
CA ASP A 155 6.29 -12.56 -16.93
C ASP A 155 5.84 -11.11 -17.11
N ILE A 156 4.62 -10.90 -17.61
CA ILE A 156 4.02 -9.58 -17.65
C ILE A 156 3.18 -9.41 -16.39
N LEU A 157 3.51 -8.39 -15.60
CA LEU A 157 2.73 -8.03 -14.42
C LEU A 157 1.30 -7.63 -14.85
N PRO A 158 0.26 -8.22 -14.24
CA PRO A 158 -1.13 -7.95 -14.59
C PRO A 158 -1.57 -6.56 -14.11
N SER A 159 -2.75 -6.12 -14.57
CA SER A 159 -3.41 -4.93 -14.01
C SER A 159 -3.56 -5.04 -12.49
N GLY A 160 -3.35 -3.94 -11.78
CA GLY A 160 -3.38 -3.95 -10.31
C GLY A 160 -2.04 -4.24 -9.65
N VAL A 161 -0.98 -4.44 -10.43
CA VAL A 161 0.39 -4.65 -9.96
C VAL A 161 1.34 -3.75 -10.73
N SER A 162 2.26 -3.07 -10.04
CA SER A 162 3.29 -2.24 -10.67
C SER A 162 4.70 -2.63 -10.21
N PHE A 163 5.64 -2.63 -11.16
CA PHE A 163 7.04 -3.02 -10.90
C PHE A 163 7.76 -1.98 -10.05
N VAL A 164 8.51 -2.43 -9.05
CA VAL A 164 9.40 -1.58 -8.24
C VAL A 164 10.86 -1.92 -8.52
N SER A 165 11.25 -3.18 -8.33
CA SER A 165 12.63 -3.63 -8.53
C SER A 165 12.71 -5.14 -8.76
N ALA A 166 13.84 -5.60 -9.28
CA ALA A 166 14.16 -7.01 -9.42
C ALA A 166 15.53 -7.31 -8.78
N SER A 167 15.68 -8.49 -8.20
CA SER A 167 16.93 -8.96 -7.60
C SER A 167 17.09 -10.47 -7.75
N GLY A 168 18.31 -10.98 -7.89
CA GLY A 168 18.58 -12.40 -8.13
C GLY A 168 19.49 -12.62 -9.34
N THR A 169 19.36 -13.79 -9.97
CA THR A 169 20.16 -14.14 -11.16
C THR A 169 19.63 -13.43 -12.39
N GLY A 170 20.53 -12.90 -13.24
CA GLY A 170 20.17 -12.30 -14.52
C GLY A 170 19.56 -10.91 -14.42
N THR A 171 18.81 -10.50 -15.44
CA THR A 171 18.22 -9.16 -15.57
C THR A 171 16.77 -9.22 -16.03
N TYR A 172 15.89 -8.42 -15.42
CA TYR A 172 14.47 -8.30 -15.80
C TYR A 172 14.18 -6.96 -16.46
N ASN A 173 13.47 -6.98 -17.58
CA ASN A 173 13.02 -5.80 -18.30
C ASN A 173 11.50 -5.62 -18.10
N SER A 174 11.11 -4.67 -17.24
CA SER A 174 9.70 -4.42 -16.90
C SER A 174 8.84 -3.91 -18.06
N GLY A 175 9.44 -3.35 -19.13
CA GLY A 175 8.70 -2.93 -20.32
C GLY A 175 8.28 -4.09 -21.23
N THR A 176 8.98 -5.22 -21.16
CA THR A 176 8.70 -6.41 -22.00
C THR A 176 8.24 -7.62 -21.19
N GLY A 177 8.46 -7.60 -19.88
CA GLY A 177 8.25 -8.74 -18.98
C GLY A 177 9.34 -9.81 -19.08
N ILE A 178 10.43 -9.58 -19.82
CA ILE A 178 11.45 -10.62 -20.03
C ILE A 178 12.50 -10.61 -18.92
N TRP A 179 12.65 -11.75 -18.26
CA TRP A 179 13.78 -12.12 -17.42
C TRP A 179 14.80 -12.91 -18.24
N THR A 180 15.97 -12.31 -18.49
CA THR A 180 17.11 -12.97 -19.14
C THR A 180 18.04 -13.54 -18.07
N ILE A 181 18.26 -14.85 -18.07
CA ILE A 181 19.12 -15.53 -17.08
C ILE A 181 20.60 -15.25 -17.35
N GLY A 182 21.01 -15.20 -18.62
CA GLY A 182 22.35 -14.80 -19.07
C GLY A 182 23.45 -15.87 -18.88
N SER A 183 23.33 -16.74 -17.88
CA SER A 183 24.22 -17.89 -17.66
C SER A 183 23.59 -19.21 -18.10
N SER A 184 24.41 -20.25 -18.26
CA SER A 184 23.91 -21.63 -18.44
C SER A 184 23.42 -22.22 -17.12
N ILE A 185 22.37 -23.04 -17.15
CA ILE A 185 21.85 -23.77 -15.99
C ILE A 185 22.31 -25.23 -16.10
N ALA A 186 23.17 -25.68 -15.18
CA ALA A 186 23.67 -27.06 -15.19
C ALA A 186 22.60 -28.05 -14.71
N PRO A 187 22.70 -29.35 -15.05
CA PRO A 187 21.80 -30.38 -14.52
C PRO A 187 21.71 -30.34 -12.99
N GLY A 188 20.48 -30.33 -12.48
CA GLY A 188 20.15 -30.25 -11.05
C GLY A 188 20.27 -28.84 -10.43
N GLN A 189 20.56 -27.79 -11.21
CA GLN A 189 20.61 -26.42 -10.72
C GLN A 189 19.28 -25.70 -10.86
N THR A 190 18.99 -24.83 -9.89
CA THR A 190 17.88 -23.88 -9.93
C THR A 190 18.42 -22.47 -9.87
N VAL A 191 17.89 -21.59 -10.72
CA VAL A 191 18.17 -20.15 -10.69
C VAL A 191 16.86 -19.40 -10.47
N SER A 192 16.92 -18.29 -9.74
CA SER A 192 15.72 -17.54 -9.38
C SER A 192 15.90 -16.03 -9.48
N ILE A 193 14.80 -15.33 -9.67
CA ILE A 193 14.68 -13.87 -9.54
C ILE A 193 13.48 -13.53 -8.67
N ASN A 194 13.64 -12.48 -7.87
CA ASN A 194 12.58 -11.86 -7.08
C ASN A 194 12.17 -10.54 -7.72
N LEU A 195 10.89 -10.39 -8.00
CA LEU A 195 10.27 -9.16 -8.51
C LEU A 195 9.49 -8.51 -7.37
N ASN A 196 9.99 -7.38 -6.86
CA ASN A 196 9.28 -6.56 -5.89
C ASN A 196 8.27 -5.67 -6.61
N VAL A 197 7.02 -5.69 -6.16
CA VAL A 197 5.92 -4.98 -6.81
C VAL A 197 5.04 -4.25 -5.78
N ASN A 198 4.40 -3.16 -6.22
CA ASN A 198 3.30 -2.52 -5.51
C ASN A 198 1.97 -3.08 -6.00
N ILE A 199 1.02 -3.24 -5.09
CA ILE A 199 -0.36 -3.64 -5.39
C ILE A 199 -1.21 -2.37 -5.45
N THR A 200 -1.81 -2.12 -6.61
CA THR A 200 -2.71 -0.99 -6.88
C THR A 200 -4.15 -1.42 -7.09
N ALA A 201 -4.43 -2.73 -7.07
CA ALA A 201 -5.79 -3.25 -7.06
C ALA A 201 -6.45 -3.07 -5.69
N VAL A 202 -7.77 -2.94 -5.70
CA VAL A 202 -8.59 -2.83 -4.49
C VAL A 202 -8.57 -4.14 -3.68
N SER A 203 -8.80 -4.02 -2.38
CA SER A 203 -8.94 -5.17 -1.46
C SER A 203 -9.97 -6.17 -1.99
N GLY A 204 -9.72 -7.47 -1.79
CA GLY A 204 -10.61 -8.53 -2.27
C GLY A 204 -10.47 -8.87 -3.75
N THR A 205 -9.71 -8.09 -4.53
CA THR A 205 -9.41 -8.44 -5.93
C THR A 205 -8.53 -9.69 -5.98
N SER A 206 -8.91 -10.67 -6.80
CA SER A 206 -8.07 -11.81 -7.13
C SER A 206 -7.15 -11.46 -8.30
N ILE A 207 -5.84 -11.56 -8.09
CA ILE A 207 -4.81 -11.28 -9.09
C ILE A 207 -4.12 -12.59 -9.47
N THR A 208 -4.16 -12.92 -10.76
CA THR A 208 -3.40 -14.03 -11.34
C THR A 208 -2.25 -13.47 -12.16
N ASN A 209 -1.02 -13.90 -11.87
CA ASN A 209 0.16 -13.55 -12.63
C ASN A 209 0.79 -14.81 -13.21
N ILE A 210 1.17 -14.73 -14.48
CA ILE A 210 1.58 -15.85 -15.33
C ILE A 210 3.01 -15.60 -15.81
N ALA A 211 3.81 -16.65 -15.78
CA ALA A 211 5.15 -16.68 -16.34
C ALA A 211 5.34 -17.95 -17.17
N GLU A 212 6.20 -17.87 -18.19
CA GLU A 212 6.50 -18.98 -19.09
C GLU A 212 7.97 -18.91 -19.53
N VAL A 213 8.64 -20.05 -19.70
CA VAL A 213 9.94 -20.07 -20.39
C VAL A 213 9.73 -19.58 -21.82
N TRP A 214 10.38 -18.47 -22.16
CA TRP A 214 10.15 -17.75 -23.39
C TRP A 214 11.12 -18.14 -24.49
N THR A 215 12.36 -18.47 -24.12
CA THR A 215 13.37 -18.99 -25.05
C THR A 215 14.23 -20.02 -24.36
N SER A 216 14.68 -21.04 -25.11
CA SER A 216 15.80 -21.91 -24.76
C SER A 216 16.54 -22.27 -26.05
N ALA A 217 17.87 -22.27 -26.02
CA ALA A 217 18.69 -22.75 -27.14
C ALA A 217 18.93 -24.26 -27.08
N THR A 218 18.69 -24.88 -25.92
CA THR A 218 18.78 -26.33 -25.70
C THR A 218 17.38 -26.93 -25.82
N SER A 219 17.23 -28.06 -26.51
CA SER A 219 15.92 -28.71 -26.65
C SER A 219 15.42 -29.25 -25.31
N ASP A 220 14.12 -29.10 -25.11
CA ASP A 220 13.37 -29.63 -23.98
C ASP A 220 12.41 -30.74 -24.49
N PRO A 221 12.46 -31.98 -23.97
CA PRO A 221 11.72 -33.11 -24.56
C PRO A 221 10.19 -33.01 -24.47
N ASP A 222 9.65 -32.31 -23.48
CA ASP A 222 8.21 -32.27 -23.18
C ASP A 222 7.62 -30.86 -23.08
N SER A 223 8.45 -29.82 -23.17
CA SER A 223 8.03 -28.42 -23.15
C SER A 223 8.43 -27.67 -24.43
N THR A 224 7.58 -26.76 -24.92
CA THR A 224 7.90 -25.89 -26.07
C THR A 224 7.83 -24.42 -25.66
N PRO A 225 8.97 -23.69 -25.59
CA PRO A 225 8.97 -22.30 -25.15
C PRO A 225 8.02 -21.40 -25.96
N ALA A 226 7.34 -20.50 -25.25
CA ALA A 226 6.44 -19.48 -25.80
C ALA A 226 5.22 -20.03 -26.58
N ASN A 227 4.69 -21.19 -26.20
CA ASN A 227 3.49 -21.79 -26.78
C ASN A 227 2.21 -21.57 -25.94
N GLY A 228 2.33 -21.11 -24.69
CA GLY A 228 1.23 -20.85 -23.77
C GLY A 228 0.48 -22.10 -23.28
N VAL A 229 1.07 -23.29 -23.35
CA VAL A 229 0.42 -24.54 -22.94
C VAL A 229 0.49 -24.70 -21.42
N THR A 230 -0.64 -24.54 -20.73
CA THR A 230 -0.68 -24.51 -19.26
C THR A 230 -0.44 -25.85 -18.57
N SER A 231 -0.35 -26.95 -19.32
CA SER A 231 -0.06 -28.29 -18.81
C SER A 231 1.42 -28.66 -18.89
N GLU A 232 2.23 -27.86 -19.58
CA GLU A 232 3.68 -27.99 -19.63
C GLU A 232 4.29 -27.41 -18.35
N ASP A 233 5.45 -27.93 -17.94
CA ASP A 233 6.10 -27.55 -16.69
C ASP A 233 7.01 -26.32 -16.84
N ASP A 234 7.15 -25.79 -18.05
CA ASP A 234 7.75 -24.50 -18.36
C ASP A 234 6.78 -23.31 -18.18
N TYR A 235 5.51 -23.60 -17.87
CA TYR A 235 4.45 -22.63 -17.58
C TYR A 235 4.13 -22.59 -16.08
N ALA A 236 4.11 -21.40 -15.50
CA ALA A 236 3.77 -21.20 -14.10
C ALA A 236 2.78 -20.05 -13.89
N SER A 237 1.82 -20.26 -13.01
CA SER A 237 0.91 -19.20 -12.58
C SER A 237 0.77 -19.19 -11.07
N ASN A 238 0.48 -18.02 -10.51
CA ASN A 238 0.12 -17.90 -9.12
C ASN A 238 -1.01 -16.89 -8.96
N THR A 239 -1.98 -17.23 -8.11
CA THR A 239 -3.14 -16.39 -7.81
C THR A 239 -3.16 -16.08 -6.33
N PHE A 240 -3.34 -14.81 -5.99
CA PHE A 240 -3.62 -14.38 -4.62
C PHE A 240 -4.77 -13.38 -4.61
N THR A 241 -5.42 -13.26 -3.45
CA THR A 241 -6.42 -12.22 -3.19
C THR A 241 -5.74 -11.10 -2.41
N VAL A 242 -5.90 -9.87 -2.87
CA VAL A 242 -5.37 -8.69 -2.17
C VAL A 242 -5.99 -8.65 -0.77
N GLY A 243 -5.15 -8.75 0.26
CA GLY A 243 -5.60 -8.63 1.65
C GLY A 243 -6.14 -7.24 1.94
N GLY A 244 -7.04 -7.13 2.93
CA GLY A 244 -7.55 -5.83 3.39
C GLY A 244 -6.44 -4.95 3.97
N ARG A 245 -6.58 -3.63 3.83
CA ARG A 245 -5.73 -2.67 4.54
C ARG A 245 -5.94 -2.85 6.04
N LEU A 246 -4.87 -2.86 6.82
CA LEU A 246 -5.00 -2.82 8.27
C LEU A 246 -5.46 -1.42 8.70
N PRO A 247 -6.49 -1.30 9.56
CA PRO A 247 -6.84 -0.03 10.17
C PRO A 247 -5.63 0.61 10.86
N GLY A 248 -5.48 1.92 10.72
CA GLY A 248 -4.43 2.66 11.39
C GLY A 248 -4.65 2.70 12.91
N ILE A 249 -3.58 2.98 13.66
CA ILE A 249 -3.67 3.21 15.11
C ILE A 249 -3.77 4.72 15.35
N ALA A 250 -4.93 5.17 15.82
CA ALA A 250 -5.15 6.58 16.09
C ALA A 250 -4.24 7.06 17.25
N PRO A 251 -3.76 8.32 17.21
CA PRO A 251 -3.02 8.89 18.33
C PRO A 251 -3.84 8.85 19.62
N ASN A 252 -3.19 8.59 20.76
CA ASN A 252 -3.89 8.56 22.04
C ASN A 252 -4.22 9.98 22.52
N ILE A 253 -5.51 10.33 22.55
CA ILE A 253 -5.96 11.68 22.94
C ILE A 253 -5.57 12.04 24.38
N ASN A 254 -5.56 11.09 25.32
CA ASN A 254 -5.15 11.37 26.70
C ASN A 254 -3.67 11.78 26.77
N SER A 255 -2.80 11.10 26.02
CA SER A 255 -1.38 11.44 25.93
C SER A 255 -1.16 12.82 25.31
N ILE A 256 -1.95 13.19 24.29
CA ILE A 256 -1.93 14.52 23.67
C ILE A 256 -2.33 15.58 24.72
N CYS A 257 -3.43 15.37 25.44
CA CYS A 257 -3.91 16.31 26.45
C CYS A 257 -2.90 16.50 27.58
N THR A 258 -2.33 15.41 28.11
CA THR A 258 -1.31 15.48 29.16
C THR A 258 -0.06 16.24 28.68
N SER A 259 0.40 15.96 27.45
CA SER A 259 1.59 16.63 26.89
C SER A 259 1.37 18.12 26.67
N ALA A 260 0.13 18.53 26.36
CA ALA A 260 -0.24 19.93 26.23
C ALA A 260 -0.45 20.65 27.57
N GLY A 261 -0.41 19.94 28.71
CA GLY A 261 -0.69 20.52 30.03
C GLY A 261 -2.18 20.62 30.38
N SER A 262 -3.06 20.00 29.60
CA SER A 262 -4.49 19.94 29.91
C SER A 262 -4.76 19.07 31.15
N PRO A 263 -5.72 19.46 32.02
CA PRO A 263 -6.09 18.69 33.20
C PRO A 263 -6.86 17.39 32.89
N GLY A 264 -7.18 17.12 31.63
CA GLY A 264 -7.83 15.88 31.19
C GLY A 264 -8.63 16.04 29.90
N THR A 265 -9.61 15.17 29.72
CA THR A 265 -10.54 15.19 28.57
C THR A 265 -11.96 15.53 29.00
N THR A 266 -12.77 16.01 28.06
CA THR A 266 -14.22 16.15 28.16
C THR A 266 -14.85 15.67 26.85
N VAL A 267 -16.10 15.25 26.88
CA VAL A 267 -16.76 14.57 25.75
C VAL A 267 -18.04 15.30 25.36
N LEU A 268 -18.22 15.50 24.06
CA LEU A 268 -19.54 15.71 23.47
C LEU A 268 -20.09 14.32 23.16
N ASP A 269 -21.08 13.92 23.94
CA ASP A 269 -21.81 12.66 23.79
C ASP A 269 -23.18 12.99 23.18
N TRP A 270 -23.38 12.59 21.93
CA TRP A 270 -24.61 12.89 21.20
C TRP A 270 -25.85 12.33 21.88
N ASN A 271 -25.74 11.28 22.71
CA ASN A 271 -26.87 10.71 23.45
C ASN A 271 -27.47 11.68 24.48
N ASN A 272 -26.69 12.68 24.91
CA ASN A 272 -27.12 13.69 25.88
C ASN A 272 -27.53 15.01 25.23
N HIS A 273 -27.70 15.01 23.91
CA HIS A 273 -28.06 16.19 23.13
C HIS A 273 -29.26 15.94 22.24
N SER A 274 -29.90 17.02 21.82
CA SER A 274 -30.98 17.00 20.85
C SER A 274 -30.59 17.84 19.64
N TRP A 275 -31.04 17.41 18.47
CA TRP A 275 -30.92 18.15 17.23
C TRP A 275 -32.30 18.33 16.64
N THR A 276 -32.64 19.54 16.20
CA THR A 276 -33.91 19.78 15.51
C THR A 276 -33.84 19.15 14.11
N PRO A 277 -34.64 18.11 13.80
CA PRO A 277 -34.53 17.40 12.53
C PRO A 277 -34.66 18.35 11.32
N GLY A 278 -33.78 18.20 10.35
CA GLY A 278 -33.71 19.03 9.14
C GLY A 278 -33.02 20.38 9.33
N SER A 279 -32.63 20.75 10.55
CA SER A 279 -31.87 21.98 10.78
C SER A 279 -30.45 21.85 10.26
N SER A 280 -30.01 22.84 9.47
CA SER A 280 -28.62 22.95 8.99
C SER A 280 -27.68 23.56 10.03
N THR A 281 -28.21 24.02 11.16
CA THR A 281 -27.42 24.52 12.29
C THR A 281 -27.82 23.82 13.57
N GLY A 282 -26.87 23.60 14.46
CA GLY A 282 -27.13 23.03 15.79
C GLY A 282 -26.04 23.40 16.78
N SER A 283 -26.30 23.12 18.05
CA SER A 283 -25.35 23.42 19.12
C SER A 283 -25.43 22.36 20.22
N ALA A 284 -24.28 22.02 20.80
CA ALA A 284 -24.17 21.08 21.90
C ALA A 284 -23.39 21.73 23.05
N ASN A 285 -23.96 21.74 24.25
CA ASN A 285 -23.27 22.25 25.43
C ASN A 285 -22.39 21.15 26.03
N VAL A 286 -21.07 21.30 25.93
CA VAL A 286 -20.10 20.32 26.40
C VAL A 286 -19.57 20.75 27.77
N PRO A 287 -19.69 19.89 28.80
CA PRO A 287 -19.17 20.20 30.13
C PRO A 287 -17.70 20.63 30.08
N GLN A 288 -17.35 21.70 30.79
CA GLN A 288 -15.96 22.21 30.91
C GLN A 288 -15.35 22.74 29.60
N LEU A 289 -16.11 22.79 28.51
CA LEU A 289 -15.72 23.43 27.24
C LEU A 289 -16.65 24.60 26.92
N GLY A 290 -17.97 24.39 27.01
CA GLY A 290 -19.02 25.34 26.65
C GLY A 290 -19.83 24.88 25.42
N THR A 291 -20.52 25.81 24.77
CA THR A 291 -21.35 25.51 23.59
C THR A 291 -20.53 25.37 22.32
N VAL A 292 -20.49 24.15 21.78
CA VAL A 292 -19.96 23.84 20.44
C VAL A 292 -21.07 24.05 19.41
N ASN A 293 -20.79 24.82 18.35
CA ASN A 293 -21.76 25.13 17.30
C ASN A 293 -21.41 24.39 16.01
N PHE A 294 -22.43 23.97 15.29
CA PHE A 294 -22.35 23.25 14.02
C PHE A 294 -23.12 24.02 12.96
N ASN A 295 -22.50 24.23 11.80
CA ASN A 295 -23.13 24.83 10.63
C ASN A 295 -22.83 23.97 9.40
N ILE A 296 -23.87 23.44 8.78
CA ILE A 296 -23.80 22.49 7.68
C ILE A 296 -24.34 23.18 6.42
N THR A 297 -23.56 23.17 5.36
CA THR A 297 -23.96 23.69 4.05
C THR A 297 -23.74 22.60 3.01
N THR A 298 -24.74 22.32 2.18
CA THR A 298 -24.64 21.31 1.13
C THR A 298 -24.90 21.92 -0.24
N GLN A 299 -24.16 21.45 -1.24
CA GLN A 299 -24.44 21.72 -2.66
C GLN A 299 -25.39 20.68 -3.28
N GLY A 300 -25.63 19.56 -2.58
CA GLY A 300 -26.59 18.54 -2.95
C GLY A 300 -27.95 18.74 -2.27
N VAL A 301 -28.73 17.67 -2.18
CA VAL A 301 -30.04 17.62 -1.51
C VAL A 301 -30.00 16.56 -0.42
N PHE A 302 -30.48 16.88 0.79
CA PHE A 302 -30.58 15.86 1.84
C PHE A 302 -31.72 14.87 1.54
N ASP A 303 -31.41 13.59 1.43
CA ASP A 303 -32.39 12.51 1.21
C ASP A 303 -33.19 12.19 2.48
N ALA A 304 -32.56 12.41 3.63
CA ALA A 304 -33.20 12.33 4.94
C ALA A 304 -32.92 13.62 5.73
N PRO A 305 -33.84 14.05 6.62
CA PRO A 305 -33.59 15.21 7.47
C PRO A 305 -32.32 15.06 8.29
N LEU A 306 -31.43 16.07 8.26
CA LEU A 306 -30.27 16.15 9.17
C LEU A 306 -30.73 15.95 10.62
N ALA A 307 -30.23 14.91 11.28
CA ALA A 307 -30.68 14.52 12.61
C ALA A 307 -29.62 13.71 13.36
N LEU A 308 -29.85 13.54 14.66
CA LEU A 308 -29.14 12.53 15.44
C LEU A 308 -29.84 11.18 15.24
N THR A 309 -29.10 10.17 14.76
CA THR A 309 -29.65 8.83 14.51
C THR A 309 -28.72 7.74 15.03
N THR A 310 -29.23 6.51 15.06
CA THR A 310 -28.45 5.30 15.35
C THR A 310 -28.08 4.55 14.06
N ASP A 311 -28.21 5.20 12.91
CA ASP A 311 -27.82 4.65 11.62
C ASP A 311 -26.31 4.78 11.45
N ASN A 312 -25.71 3.92 10.62
CA ASN A 312 -24.29 4.03 10.27
C ASN A 312 -23.39 4.14 11.51
N THR A 313 -23.43 3.11 12.36
CA THR A 313 -22.78 3.11 13.68
C THR A 313 -21.27 2.94 13.63
N GLY A 314 -20.70 2.56 12.49
CA GLY A 314 -19.25 2.40 12.33
C GLY A 314 -18.63 1.34 13.27
N GLY A 315 -19.44 0.40 13.76
CA GLY A 315 -19.00 -0.62 14.73
C GLY A 315 -18.60 -0.05 16.11
N LEU A 316 -18.85 1.23 16.37
CA LEU A 316 -18.65 1.86 17.68
C LEU A 316 -19.81 1.43 18.60
N GLY A 317 -19.53 0.51 19.52
CA GLY A 317 -20.54 -0.25 20.28
C GLY A 317 -21.53 0.55 21.12
N SER A 318 -22.71 -0.07 21.33
CA SER A 318 -24.02 0.50 21.74
C SER A 318 -24.57 1.50 20.72
N ALA A 319 -25.88 1.48 20.47
CA ALA A 319 -26.57 2.33 19.48
C ALA A 319 -26.55 3.81 19.89
N GLY A 320 -25.35 4.38 19.99
CA GLY A 320 -25.10 5.77 20.30
C GLY A 320 -25.55 6.63 19.14
N LEU A 321 -26.15 7.76 19.47
CA LEU A 321 -26.51 8.75 18.47
C LEU A 321 -25.26 9.29 17.76
N SER A 322 -25.42 9.61 16.49
CA SER A 322 -24.42 10.32 15.69
C SER A 322 -25.12 11.36 14.83
N LEU A 323 -24.40 12.41 14.43
CA LEU A 323 -24.94 13.37 13.47
C LEU A 323 -24.88 12.76 12.07
N PHE A 324 -26.04 12.29 11.61
CA PHE A 324 -26.20 11.60 10.33
C PHE A 324 -26.52 12.60 9.22
N GLN A 325 -25.78 12.50 8.12
CA GLN A 325 -25.95 13.31 6.92
C GLN A 325 -26.14 12.38 5.73
N SER A 326 -27.37 12.28 5.22
CA SER A 326 -27.69 11.52 4.01
C SER A 326 -28.02 12.49 2.88
N ILE A 327 -27.22 12.48 1.83
CA ILE A 327 -27.14 13.53 0.80
C ILE A 327 -27.10 12.89 -0.59
N GLN A 328 -27.98 13.35 -1.47
CA GLN A 328 -27.91 13.14 -2.91
C GLN A 328 -27.09 14.26 -3.56
N TYR A 329 -26.00 13.90 -4.25
CA TYR A 329 -25.29 14.80 -5.14
C TYR A 329 -25.74 14.59 -6.58
N SER A 330 -25.89 15.66 -7.34
CA SER A 330 -26.23 15.62 -8.78
C SER A 330 -25.00 15.50 -9.68
N ASN A 331 -23.80 15.73 -9.12
CA ASN A 331 -22.54 15.47 -9.81
C ASN A 331 -21.36 15.27 -8.85
N ILE A 332 -20.28 14.69 -9.37
CA ILE A 332 -19.05 14.35 -8.64
C ILE A 332 -18.33 15.54 -7.95
N ASN A 333 -18.60 16.78 -8.32
CA ASN A 333 -17.91 17.96 -7.74
C ASN A 333 -18.67 18.60 -6.58
N GLU A 334 -19.91 18.18 -6.33
CA GLU A 334 -20.69 18.71 -5.21
C GLU A 334 -20.17 18.20 -3.88
N VAL A 335 -20.28 19.05 -2.86
CA VAL A 335 -19.80 18.77 -1.51
C VAL A 335 -20.77 19.25 -0.45
N THR A 336 -20.68 18.64 0.72
CA THR A 336 -21.27 19.09 1.98
C THR A 336 -20.17 19.52 2.93
N THR A 337 -20.25 20.76 3.41
CA THR A 337 -19.31 21.35 4.34
C THR A 337 -19.94 21.47 5.72
N THR A 338 -19.33 20.82 6.72
CA THR A 338 -19.69 20.96 8.14
C THR A 338 -18.62 21.79 8.85
N VAL A 339 -19.00 22.97 9.34
CA VAL A 339 -18.15 23.85 10.15
C VAL A 339 -18.54 23.69 11.61
N ILE A 340 -17.56 23.36 12.45
CA ILE A 340 -17.70 23.15 13.89
C ILE A 340 -16.90 24.25 14.58
N THR A 341 -17.57 25.13 15.32
CA THR A 341 -16.94 26.23 16.05
C THR A 341 -16.97 25.95 17.55
N LEU A 342 -15.79 25.95 18.17
CA LEU A 342 -15.61 25.72 19.59
C LEU A 342 -15.74 27.04 20.37
N PRO A 343 -16.29 27.01 21.59
CA PRO A 343 -16.43 28.20 22.44
C PRO A 343 -15.09 28.68 22.99
N ASN A 344 -14.15 27.75 23.15
CA ASN A 344 -12.76 27.98 23.53
C ASN A 344 -11.90 27.08 22.66
N ALA A 345 -10.69 27.53 22.32
CA ALA A 345 -9.73 26.65 21.67
C ALA A 345 -9.40 25.45 22.57
N VAL A 346 -9.11 24.32 21.95
CA VAL A 346 -8.67 23.10 22.64
C VAL A 346 -7.31 22.70 22.11
N SER A 347 -6.41 22.27 22.98
CA SER A 347 -5.07 21.81 22.58
C SER A 347 -5.08 20.47 21.83
N GLY A 348 -6.20 19.76 21.86
CA GLY A 348 -6.43 18.57 21.09
C GLY A 348 -7.90 18.15 21.07
N VAL A 349 -8.29 17.46 20.02
CA VAL A 349 -9.63 16.91 19.82
C VAL A 349 -9.56 15.68 18.94
N GLN A 350 -10.36 14.67 19.25
CA GLN A 350 -10.47 13.44 18.49
C GLN A 350 -11.93 13.00 18.35
N PHE A 351 -12.30 12.55 17.16
CA PHE A 351 -13.63 12.02 16.83
C PHE A 351 -13.51 11.09 15.62
N THR A 352 -14.57 10.33 15.34
CA THR A 352 -14.63 9.43 14.19
C THR A 352 -15.72 9.88 13.24
N VAL A 353 -15.42 9.84 11.95
CA VAL A 353 -16.40 9.95 10.86
C VAL A 353 -16.48 8.60 10.18
N PHE A 354 -17.70 8.15 9.95
CA PHE A 354 -18.09 6.99 9.15
C PHE A 354 -19.05 7.54 8.08
N ASP A 355 -19.32 6.98 6.90
CA ASP A 355 -18.92 5.72 6.32
C ASP A 355 -17.98 5.94 5.12
N VAL A 356 -16.73 6.38 5.35
CA VAL A 356 -15.84 6.73 4.23
C VAL A 356 -15.37 5.44 3.54
N ASP A 357 -16.04 5.10 2.44
CA ASP A 357 -15.89 3.82 1.74
C ASP A 357 -16.07 3.97 0.20
N PHE A 358 -16.10 2.85 -0.52
CA PHE A 358 -16.28 2.82 -1.98
C PHE A 358 -16.99 1.54 -2.44
N ALA A 359 -18.02 1.70 -3.26
CA ALA A 359 -18.63 0.62 -4.03
C ALA A 359 -18.45 0.83 -5.55
N VAL A 360 -18.20 -0.27 -6.27
CA VAL A 360 -17.91 -0.20 -7.72
C VAL A 360 -19.14 0.27 -8.50
N ASN A 361 -18.95 1.30 -9.33
CA ASN A 361 -20.01 2.04 -10.04
C ASN A 361 -21.00 2.76 -9.12
N ASP A 362 -20.57 3.05 -7.90
CA ASP A 362 -21.32 3.76 -6.89
C ASP A 362 -20.45 4.90 -6.32
N PHE A 363 -20.87 5.50 -5.21
CA PHE A 363 -20.09 6.50 -4.49
C PHE A 363 -18.67 6.01 -4.16
N ALA A 364 -17.73 6.95 -4.30
CA ALA A 364 -16.37 6.82 -3.83
C ALA A 364 -16.12 7.98 -2.87
N ASP A 365 -16.17 7.72 -1.58
CA ASP A 365 -16.22 8.79 -0.60
C ASP A 365 -14.90 9.52 -0.49
N LYS A 366 -15.00 10.84 -0.30
CA LYS A 366 -13.88 11.70 0.02
C LYS A 366 -14.25 12.63 1.18
N LEU A 367 -13.58 12.43 2.31
CA LEU A 367 -13.63 13.31 3.46
C LEU A 367 -12.35 14.13 3.56
N THR A 368 -12.45 15.45 3.42
CA THR A 368 -11.33 16.37 3.66
C THR A 368 -11.52 17.08 4.99
N VAL A 369 -10.46 17.15 5.80
CA VAL A 369 -10.52 17.77 7.14
C VAL A 369 -9.48 18.87 7.27
N THR A 370 -9.90 20.01 7.81
CA THR A 370 -9.02 21.12 8.20
C THR A 370 -9.47 21.69 9.53
N GLY A 371 -8.55 22.21 10.34
CA GLY A 371 -8.90 23.05 11.50
C GLY A 371 -8.30 24.44 11.36
N SER A 372 -8.65 25.39 12.21
CA SER A 372 -7.96 26.69 12.35
C SER A 372 -7.82 27.08 13.81
N TYR A 373 -6.92 28.03 14.09
CA TYR A 373 -6.76 28.64 15.42
C TYR A 373 -6.54 30.13 15.28
N ASN A 374 -7.37 30.94 15.95
CA ASN A 374 -7.38 32.40 15.94
C ASN A 374 -7.38 32.99 14.51
N GLY A 375 -8.11 32.37 13.58
CA GLY A 375 -8.16 32.78 12.16
C GLY A 375 -6.87 32.51 11.37
N GLY A 376 -5.89 31.80 11.95
CA GLY A 376 -4.68 31.34 11.28
C GLY A 376 -4.95 30.23 10.25
N LEU A 377 -3.95 29.99 9.38
CA LEU A 377 -3.94 28.92 8.36
C LEU A 377 -4.28 27.55 8.96
N PRO A 378 -4.76 26.59 8.15
CA PRO A 378 -5.37 25.42 8.71
C PRO A 378 -4.39 24.55 9.53
N SER A 379 -4.76 24.21 10.76
CA SER A 379 -4.10 23.15 11.51
C SER A 379 -4.42 21.83 10.82
N ASN A 380 -3.36 21.10 10.41
CA ASN A 380 -3.56 19.81 9.77
C ASN A 380 -3.93 18.78 10.84
N ALA A 381 -5.08 18.13 10.67
CA ALA A 381 -5.43 16.97 11.46
C ALA A 381 -4.58 15.76 11.03
N THR A 382 -4.26 14.90 11.98
CA THR A 382 -3.86 13.53 11.67
C THR A 382 -5.12 12.71 11.41
N LEU A 383 -5.28 12.23 10.18
CA LEU A 383 -6.33 11.27 9.84
C LEU A 383 -5.79 9.84 9.98
N THR A 384 -6.58 8.98 10.61
CA THR A 384 -6.28 7.55 10.75
C THR A 384 -7.30 6.77 9.96
N ASN A 385 -6.82 5.95 9.02
CA ASN A 385 -7.67 5.18 8.13
C ASN A 385 -8.32 3.96 8.82
N GLY A 386 -9.46 3.54 8.25
CA GLY A 386 -10.07 2.24 8.45
C GLY A 386 -9.52 1.18 7.49
N ALA A 387 -10.24 0.07 7.34
CA ALA A 387 -9.83 -1.03 6.46
C ALA A 387 -10.13 -0.78 4.98
N VAL A 388 -11.03 0.15 4.67
CA VAL A 388 -11.51 0.42 3.30
C VAL A 388 -11.43 1.89 2.89
N ASN A 389 -10.55 2.66 3.54
CA ASN A 389 -10.16 3.99 3.10
C ASN A 389 -8.66 4.22 3.29
N TYR A 390 -8.08 5.15 2.54
CA TYR A 390 -6.68 5.59 2.67
C TYR A 390 -6.58 7.09 2.88
N ILE A 391 -5.45 7.53 3.43
CA ILE A 391 -5.17 8.95 3.69
C ILE A 391 -4.24 9.52 2.63
N SER A 392 -4.62 10.64 2.05
CA SER A 392 -3.80 11.46 1.15
C SER A 392 -3.82 12.91 1.62
N GLY A 393 -2.73 13.35 2.24
CA GLY A 393 -2.66 14.67 2.88
C GLY A 393 -3.68 14.80 4.00
N ASN A 394 -4.64 15.72 3.82
CA ASN A 394 -5.73 15.96 4.76
C ASN A 394 -7.08 15.37 4.27
N ALA A 395 -7.05 14.46 3.30
CA ALA A 395 -8.22 13.76 2.81
C ALA A 395 -8.15 12.26 3.11
N ALA A 396 -9.28 11.68 3.52
CA ALA A 396 -9.52 10.24 3.51
C ALA A 396 -10.38 9.89 2.29
N ILE A 397 -10.02 8.83 1.59
CA ILE A 397 -10.65 8.39 0.35
C ILE A 397 -11.02 6.92 0.48
N GLY A 398 -12.27 6.57 0.21
CA GLY A 398 -12.74 5.18 0.21
C GLY A 398 -12.18 4.37 -0.96
N ASP A 399 -11.86 3.10 -0.70
CA ASP A 399 -11.33 2.15 -1.69
C ASP A 399 -11.81 0.70 -1.51
N GLY A 400 -12.85 0.49 -0.69
CA GLY A 400 -13.62 -0.74 -0.59
C GLY A 400 -14.94 -0.49 0.14
N GLY A 401 -15.86 -1.45 0.12
CA GLY A 401 -17.18 -1.27 0.74
C GLY A 401 -17.17 -1.53 2.25
N ALA A 402 -17.94 -0.74 2.98
CA ALA A 402 -18.22 -0.93 4.39
C ALA A 402 -19.72 -1.19 4.61
N GLY A 403 -20.04 -1.94 5.67
CA GLY A 403 -21.42 -2.10 6.10
C GLY A 403 -21.72 -1.09 7.19
N GLY A 404 -22.94 -0.56 7.26
CA GLY A 404 -23.34 0.45 8.25
C GLY A 404 -23.14 0.10 9.74
N THR A 405 -22.70 -1.12 10.07
CA THR A 405 -22.37 -1.55 11.44
C THR A 405 -20.94 -2.06 11.60
N THR A 406 -20.15 -2.10 10.53
CA THR A 406 -18.72 -2.47 10.59
C THR A 406 -17.88 -1.22 10.81
N ASN A 407 -16.64 -1.40 11.27
CA ASN A 407 -15.70 -0.29 11.50
C ASN A 407 -14.77 -0.04 10.31
N ASP A 408 -15.03 -0.68 9.17
CA ASP A 408 -14.13 -0.67 8.03
C ASP A 408 -14.01 0.72 7.40
N GLY A 409 -15.12 1.45 7.28
CA GLY A 409 -15.23 2.81 6.73
C GLY A 409 -14.90 3.94 7.72
N ASN A 410 -14.43 3.62 8.93
CA ASN A 410 -14.11 4.63 9.92
C ASN A 410 -12.89 5.46 9.51
N VAL A 411 -12.94 6.76 9.77
CA VAL A 411 -11.81 7.68 9.74
C VAL A 411 -11.73 8.39 11.08
N THR A 412 -10.68 8.12 11.86
CA THR A 412 -10.46 8.83 13.12
C THR A 412 -9.66 10.10 12.86
N VAL A 413 -10.27 11.24 13.16
CA VAL A 413 -9.68 12.57 13.05
C VAL A 413 -9.03 12.94 14.37
N THR A 414 -7.77 13.39 14.37
CA THR A 414 -7.09 13.86 15.57
C THR A 414 -6.34 15.16 15.34
N PHE A 415 -6.67 16.19 16.12
CA PHE A 415 -5.86 17.39 16.24
C PHE A 415 -4.98 17.30 17.49
N SER A 416 -3.67 17.50 17.32
CA SER A 416 -2.67 17.52 18.41
C SER A 416 -2.10 18.91 18.67
N THR A 417 -2.65 19.92 18.00
CA THR A 417 -2.31 21.34 18.17
C THR A 417 -3.59 22.13 18.43
N PRO A 418 -3.49 23.35 18.98
CA PRO A 418 -4.65 24.19 19.26
C PRO A 418 -5.57 24.36 18.03
N VAL A 419 -6.87 24.20 18.24
CA VAL A 419 -7.92 24.40 17.24
C VAL A 419 -9.15 25.04 17.89
N ASP A 420 -9.79 25.98 17.20
CA ASP A 420 -11.07 26.60 17.60
C ASP A 420 -12.18 26.38 16.57
N THR A 421 -11.82 26.03 15.33
CA THR A 421 -12.76 25.77 14.24
C THR A 421 -12.31 24.52 13.49
N ILE A 422 -13.21 23.58 13.26
CA ILE A 422 -12.97 22.36 12.46
C ILE A 422 -13.89 22.42 11.25
N THR A 423 -13.38 22.14 10.06
CA THR A 423 -14.15 22.08 8.82
C THR A 423 -13.99 20.70 8.20
N LEU A 424 -15.12 20.04 7.98
CA LEU A 424 -15.22 18.79 7.25
C LEU A 424 -15.84 19.09 5.89
N VAL A 425 -15.18 18.67 4.81
CA VAL A 425 -15.72 18.73 3.46
C VAL A 425 -15.88 17.30 2.97
N TYR A 426 -17.13 16.86 2.89
CA TYR A 426 -17.51 15.53 2.40
C TYR A 426 -18.06 15.63 0.99
N GLY A 427 -17.68 14.69 0.12
CA GLY A 427 -18.14 14.59 -1.25
C GLY A 427 -17.49 13.40 -1.93
N ASN A 428 -17.27 13.50 -3.24
CA ASN A 428 -16.85 12.37 -4.06
C ASN A 428 -15.36 12.42 -4.44
N HIS A 429 -14.75 11.25 -4.54
CA HIS A 429 -13.47 11.04 -5.20
C HIS A 429 -13.67 10.85 -6.71
N THR A 430 -12.63 11.11 -7.51
CA THR A 430 -12.66 11.03 -8.98
C THR A 430 -12.96 9.64 -9.55
N THR A 431 -13.02 8.61 -8.71
CA THR A 431 -13.36 7.23 -9.09
C THR A 431 -14.86 6.94 -9.05
N ALA A 432 -15.68 7.84 -8.48
CA ALA A 432 -17.13 7.73 -8.52
C ALA A 432 -17.70 7.99 -9.94
N PRO A 433 -18.90 7.50 -10.27
CA PRO A 433 -19.65 7.90 -11.47
C PRO A 433 -19.91 9.41 -11.53
N ALA A 434 -20.30 9.89 -12.70
CA ALA A 434 -20.61 11.30 -12.91
C ALA A 434 -21.79 11.78 -12.05
N ASP A 435 -22.80 10.90 -11.87
CA ASP A 435 -23.95 11.06 -10.99
C ASP A 435 -23.90 9.90 -9.98
N PRO A 436 -23.33 10.12 -8.78
CA PRO A 436 -23.00 9.05 -7.84
C PRO A 436 -24.18 8.61 -6.96
N ASP A 437 -25.35 9.23 -7.09
CA ASP A 437 -26.52 8.99 -6.24
C ASP A 437 -26.26 9.16 -4.72
N GLY A 438 -27.23 8.74 -3.89
CA GLY A 438 -27.34 9.07 -2.47
C GLY A 438 -26.24 8.47 -1.59
N GLN A 439 -25.63 9.32 -0.77
CA GLN A 439 -24.48 9.04 0.08
C GLN A 439 -24.79 9.34 1.54
N ALA A 440 -24.03 8.76 2.48
CA ALA A 440 -24.25 9.05 3.89
C ALA A 440 -23.00 8.98 4.76
N ILE A 441 -22.89 9.94 5.68
CA ILE A 441 -21.91 9.92 6.77
C ILE A 441 -22.57 10.11 8.14
N SER A 442 -21.94 9.53 9.15
CA SER A 442 -22.18 9.70 10.57
C SER A 442 -20.96 10.33 11.23
N ILE A 443 -21.17 11.46 11.90
CA ILE A 443 -20.15 12.11 12.74
C ILE A 443 -20.42 11.71 14.20
N HIS A 444 -19.52 10.91 14.77
CA HIS A 444 -19.66 10.38 16.13
C HIS A 444 -19.22 11.37 17.21
N ASP A 445 -19.25 10.92 18.46
CA ASP A 445 -18.87 11.69 19.64
C ASP A 445 -17.46 12.30 19.52
N PHE A 446 -17.28 13.43 20.19
CA PHE A 446 -16.01 14.15 20.22
C PHE A 446 -15.39 14.06 21.61
N THR A 447 -14.10 13.74 21.66
CA THR A 447 -13.29 13.89 22.87
C THR A 447 -12.37 15.09 22.71
N PHE A 448 -12.48 16.05 23.62
CA PHE A 448 -11.67 17.27 23.64
C PHE A 448 -10.71 17.26 24.81
N CYS A 449 -9.51 17.81 24.63
CA CYS A 449 -8.70 18.25 25.76
C CYS A 449 -9.41 19.39 26.47
N ARG A 450 -9.54 19.29 27.80
CA ARG A 450 -10.16 20.35 28.61
C ARG A 450 -9.37 21.65 28.48
N PRO A 451 -10.02 22.78 28.10
CA PRO A 451 -9.37 24.07 28.12
C PRO A 451 -8.82 24.42 29.50
N PHE A 452 -7.68 25.11 29.52
CA PHE A 452 -7.03 25.55 30.76
C PHE A 452 -6.34 26.91 30.55
N ALA A 453 -6.23 27.69 31.62
CA ALA A 453 -5.42 28.90 31.62
C ALA A 453 -3.97 28.55 31.99
N ASN A 454 -3.00 29.19 31.34
CA ASN A 454 -1.57 29.02 31.64
C ASN A 454 -0.93 30.40 31.75
N LEU A 455 -0.88 30.93 32.97
CA LEU A 455 -0.35 32.25 33.24
C LEU A 455 1.16 32.20 33.45
N SER A 456 1.87 33.10 32.77
CA SER A 456 3.29 33.34 32.97
C SER A 456 3.53 34.82 33.24
N VAL A 457 4.58 35.14 33.99
CA VAL A 457 4.91 36.52 34.37
C VAL A 457 6.35 36.83 33.98
N THR A 458 6.57 37.93 33.27
CA THR A 458 7.88 38.45 32.92
C THR A 458 8.03 39.85 33.49
N LYS A 459 9.14 40.13 34.18
CA LYS A 459 9.47 41.47 34.70
C LYS A 459 10.71 42.00 34.01
N ILE A 460 10.61 43.19 33.42
CA ILE A 460 11.73 43.90 32.81
C ILE A 460 11.87 45.29 33.43
N SER A 461 13.05 45.88 33.31
CA SER A 461 13.35 47.22 33.83
C SER A 461 14.26 47.99 32.88
N ASN A 462 14.04 49.30 32.78
CA ASN A 462 14.88 50.21 32.01
C ASN A 462 15.16 51.49 32.81
N VAL A 463 16.40 51.96 32.81
CA VAL A 463 16.73 53.25 33.42
C VAL A 463 16.31 54.36 32.46
N VAL A 464 15.35 55.19 32.87
CA VAL A 464 14.77 56.25 32.03
C VAL A 464 15.58 57.54 32.11
N SER A 465 16.07 57.88 33.31
CA SER A 465 16.91 59.06 33.52
C SER A 465 17.75 58.90 34.79
N ASP A 466 18.93 59.50 34.83
CA ASP A 466 19.81 59.52 36.02
C ASP A 466 20.22 60.94 36.43
N GLY A 467 19.67 61.96 35.77
CA GLY A 467 20.04 63.36 35.98
C GLY A 467 21.44 63.75 35.49
N VAL A 468 22.20 62.82 34.89
CA VAL A 468 23.61 63.00 34.48
C VAL A 468 23.81 62.76 32.98
N SER A 469 23.25 61.69 32.42
CA SER A 469 23.46 61.21 31.06
C SER A 469 22.13 60.92 30.36
N ALA A 470 21.78 61.73 29.37
CA ALA A 470 20.56 61.52 28.58
C ALA A 470 20.64 60.32 27.61
N SER A 471 21.85 59.93 27.18
CA SER A 471 22.05 58.87 26.18
C SER A 471 22.43 57.50 26.76
N ASN A 472 22.85 57.46 28.02
CA ASN A 472 23.25 56.22 28.70
C ASN A 472 23.03 56.37 30.21
N PRO A 473 21.76 56.49 30.65
CA PRO A 473 21.45 56.70 32.05
C PRO A 473 21.86 55.48 32.88
N LYS A 474 22.39 55.72 34.08
CA LYS A 474 22.86 54.71 35.04
C LYS A 474 21.92 54.58 36.23
N ALA A 475 21.82 53.39 36.80
CA ALA A 475 21.07 53.15 38.04
C ALA A 475 21.86 53.66 39.26
N ILE A 476 21.96 54.98 39.41
CA ILE A 476 22.60 55.69 40.53
C ILE A 476 21.52 56.32 41.42
N PRO A 477 21.82 56.71 42.68
CA PRO A 477 20.87 57.41 43.54
C PRO A 477 20.26 58.64 42.84
N GLY A 478 18.94 58.76 42.88
CA GLY A 478 18.15 59.76 42.16
C GLY A 478 17.71 59.34 40.75
N ALA A 479 18.20 58.23 40.19
CA ALA A 479 17.80 57.76 38.87
C ALA A 479 16.38 57.19 38.86
N VAL A 480 15.63 57.49 37.79
CA VAL A 480 14.30 56.94 37.51
C VAL A 480 14.44 55.64 36.73
N VAL A 481 13.92 54.55 37.30
CA VAL A 481 13.85 53.23 36.67
C VAL A 481 12.39 52.90 36.39
N GLN A 482 12.07 52.62 35.13
CA GLN A 482 10.77 52.11 34.73
C GLN A 482 10.80 50.59 34.78
N TYR A 483 9.80 50.01 35.42
CA TYR A 483 9.54 48.58 35.43
C TYR A 483 8.33 48.26 34.55
N CYS A 484 8.34 47.10 33.91
CA CYS A 484 7.16 46.51 33.32
C CYS A 484 7.01 45.06 33.79
N ILE A 485 5.82 44.71 34.25
CA ILE A 485 5.40 43.35 34.53
C ILE A 485 4.40 42.94 33.45
N LEU A 486 4.76 41.95 32.66
CA LEU A 486 3.91 41.36 31.63
C LEU A 486 3.37 40.03 32.14
N VAL A 487 2.06 39.92 32.30
CA VAL A 487 1.37 38.66 32.57
C VAL A 487 0.75 38.17 31.27
N SER A 488 1.09 36.94 30.87
CA SER A 488 0.65 36.34 29.60
C SER A 488 -0.15 35.07 29.86
N ASN A 489 -1.28 34.89 29.17
CA ASN A 489 -2.03 33.64 29.18
C ASN A 489 -1.72 32.81 27.93
N ALA A 490 -0.83 31.82 28.06
CA ALA A 490 -0.48 30.89 27.00
C ALA A 490 -1.42 29.66 26.95
N GLY A 491 -2.44 29.60 27.81
CA GLY A 491 -3.42 28.51 27.85
C GLY A 491 -4.52 28.69 26.80
N THR A 492 -5.40 27.70 26.70
CA THR A 492 -6.52 27.72 25.75
C THR A 492 -7.85 28.17 26.35
N ALA A 493 -7.91 28.39 27.68
CA ALA A 493 -9.04 29.00 28.38
C ALA A 493 -8.73 30.42 28.86
N THR A 494 -9.76 31.25 28.92
CA THR A 494 -9.71 32.57 29.57
C THR A 494 -9.45 32.42 31.07
N ALA A 495 -8.42 33.07 31.57
CA ALA A 495 -8.20 33.23 33.01
C ALA A 495 -9.15 34.31 33.54
N THR A 496 -9.75 34.11 34.71
CA THR A 496 -10.62 35.11 35.36
C THR A 496 -10.01 35.58 36.67
N ASN A 497 -10.31 36.82 37.06
CA ASN A 497 -9.81 37.44 38.29
C ASN A 497 -8.27 37.39 38.42
N VAL A 498 -7.58 37.71 37.33
CA VAL A 498 -6.12 37.70 37.29
C VAL A 498 -5.60 38.83 38.18
N THR A 499 -4.71 38.50 39.10
CA THR A 499 -4.05 39.47 39.99
C THR A 499 -2.55 39.25 39.94
N ALA A 500 -1.79 40.31 39.69
CA ALA A 500 -0.35 40.34 39.78
C ALA A 500 0.09 41.33 40.86
N SER A 501 1.11 40.97 41.62
CA SER A 501 1.61 41.80 42.72
C SER A 501 3.14 41.87 42.69
N ASP A 502 3.66 43.04 43.05
CA ASP A 502 5.09 43.30 43.14
C ASP A 502 5.43 44.15 44.36
N ASN A 503 6.45 43.73 45.11
CA ASN A 503 6.92 44.48 46.27
C ASN A 503 8.11 45.33 45.89
N ILE A 504 7.97 46.64 46.02
CA ILE A 504 9.05 47.61 45.79
C ILE A 504 10.04 47.50 46.97
N PRO A 505 11.31 47.16 46.72
CA PRO A 505 12.32 47.04 47.77
C PRO A 505 12.69 48.41 48.34
N SER A 506 13.23 48.44 49.56
CA SER A 506 13.50 49.68 50.31
C SER A 506 14.57 50.59 49.71
N ASN A 507 15.36 50.11 48.76
CA ASN A 507 16.33 50.91 48.00
C ASN A 507 15.70 51.61 46.79
N LEU A 508 14.40 51.46 46.58
CA LEU A 508 13.61 52.12 45.56
C LEU A 508 12.43 52.86 46.19
N THR A 509 12.06 54.00 45.62
CA THR A 509 10.84 54.75 45.99
C THR A 509 9.91 54.83 44.79
N TYR A 510 8.64 54.49 44.96
CA TYR A 510 7.61 54.61 43.91
C TYR A 510 7.43 56.07 43.46
N VAL A 511 7.22 56.29 42.17
CA VAL A 511 6.85 57.60 41.61
C VAL A 511 5.33 57.68 41.48
N THR A 512 4.68 58.48 42.32
CA THR A 512 3.22 58.72 42.27
C THR A 512 2.77 59.22 40.89
N GLY A 513 1.65 58.70 40.41
CA GLY A 513 1.05 58.97 39.10
C GLY A 513 1.74 58.28 37.92
N SER A 514 2.69 57.36 38.17
CA SER A 514 3.47 56.71 37.10
C SER A 514 2.91 55.40 36.59
N MET A 515 1.88 54.84 37.24
CA MET A 515 1.28 53.57 36.81
C MET A 515 0.59 53.69 35.45
N ARG A 516 0.89 52.75 34.55
CA ARG A 516 0.28 52.62 33.23
C ARG A 516 -0.02 51.16 32.94
N SER A 517 -1.11 50.90 32.21
CA SER A 517 -1.45 49.55 31.77
C SER A 517 -1.61 49.45 30.24
N GLY A 518 -1.72 48.20 29.75
CA GLY A 518 -2.01 47.91 28.34
C GLY A 518 -1.72 46.44 27.97
N ALA A 519 -1.71 46.14 26.68
CA ALA A 519 -1.51 44.76 26.19
C ALA A 519 -0.03 44.33 26.05
N ASN A 520 0.92 45.27 26.11
CA ASN A 520 2.35 44.99 26.05
C ASN A 520 3.16 46.13 26.69
N CYS A 521 4.40 45.85 27.10
CA CYS A 521 5.26 46.82 27.80
C CYS A 521 5.63 48.07 27.00
N ALA A 522 5.65 48.00 25.66
CA ALA A 522 6.11 49.10 24.82
C ALA A 522 4.99 50.12 24.54
N SER A 523 3.73 49.69 24.58
CA SER A 523 2.55 50.52 24.27
C SER A 523 1.57 50.61 25.42
N ALA A 524 1.98 50.31 26.65
CA ALA A 524 1.17 50.50 27.85
C ALA A 524 1.05 52.00 28.16
N THR A 525 -0.03 52.61 27.67
CA THR A 525 -0.26 54.07 27.76
C THR A 525 -1.49 54.44 28.56
N THR A 526 -2.36 53.48 28.90
CA THR A 526 -3.53 53.75 29.73
C THR A 526 -3.05 54.25 31.08
N VAL A 527 -3.51 55.43 31.50
CA VAL A 527 -3.18 55.99 32.81
C VAL A 527 -4.05 55.30 33.84
N GLU A 528 -3.44 54.92 34.95
CA GLU A 528 -4.14 54.29 36.08
C GLU A 528 -4.22 55.30 37.22
N ASP A 529 -5.36 55.33 37.91
CA ASP A 529 -5.64 56.28 38.99
C ASP A 529 -5.21 55.80 40.40
N GLU A 530 -4.56 54.62 40.45
CA GLU A 530 -3.92 54.02 41.63
C GLU A 530 -4.88 53.44 42.68
N ASN A 531 -6.17 53.27 42.38
CA ASN A 531 -7.20 52.84 43.33
C ASN A 531 -7.65 51.36 43.21
N ASN A 532 -7.13 50.62 42.23
CA ASN A 532 -7.48 49.22 41.92
C ASN A 532 -8.88 49.00 41.31
N THR A 533 -9.55 50.02 40.80
CA THR A 533 -10.74 49.88 39.95
C THR A 533 -10.31 49.98 38.49
N GLY A 534 -10.83 49.08 37.65
CA GLY A 534 -10.41 48.93 36.25
C GLY A 534 -11.55 49.19 35.27
N ALA A 535 -12.42 50.15 35.58
CA ALA A 535 -13.57 50.50 34.72
C ALA A 535 -13.82 52.02 34.60
N ASP A 536 -13.07 52.81 35.37
CA ASP A 536 -12.95 54.26 35.31
C ASP A 536 -11.94 54.72 34.25
N ASP A 537 -11.06 53.83 33.81
CA ASP A 537 -10.07 54.05 32.76
C ASP A 537 -10.42 53.28 31.47
N THR A 538 -9.84 53.69 30.33
CA THR A 538 -10.26 53.23 28.98
C THR A 538 -10.00 51.75 28.67
N ASP A 539 -9.53 50.95 29.63
CA ASP A 539 -9.39 49.50 29.55
C ASP A 539 -9.87 48.79 30.83
N ALA A 540 -9.78 47.46 30.85
CA ALA A 540 -10.31 46.63 31.93
C ALA A 540 -9.27 46.30 33.03
N ILE A 541 -8.07 46.86 32.94
CA ILE A 541 -7.00 46.63 33.91
C ILE A 541 -7.13 47.70 35.00
N GLY A 542 -6.92 47.32 36.25
CA GLY A 542 -6.85 48.26 37.37
C GLY A 542 -5.53 48.10 38.11
N MET A 543 -4.88 49.21 38.46
CA MET A 543 -3.64 49.20 39.23
C MET A 543 -3.77 49.98 40.54
N SER A 544 -3.05 49.52 41.57
CA SER A 544 -2.95 50.21 42.86
C SER A 544 -1.62 49.97 43.55
N ILE A 545 -1.32 50.84 44.52
CA ILE A 545 -0.21 50.65 45.45
C ILE A 545 -0.67 50.82 46.89
N SER A 546 -0.30 49.88 47.76
CA SER A 546 -0.54 49.96 49.21
C SER A 546 0.77 49.71 49.95
N GLY A 547 1.27 50.74 50.65
CA GLY A 547 2.61 50.72 51.22
C GLY A 547 3.67 50.62 50.11
N THR A 548 4.36 49.49 50.03
CA THR A 548 5.34 49.19 48.96
C THR A 548 4.86 48.12 47.98
N THR A 549 3.64 47.61 48.14
CA THR A 549 3.09 46.55 47.29
C THR A 549 2.25 47.14 46.18
N LEU A 550 2.71 46.98 44.94
CA LEU A 550 1.94 47.26 43.74
C LEU A 550 1.05 46.05 43.42
N THR A 551 -0.18 46.30 43.02
CA THR A 551 -1.14 45.28 42.58
C THR A 551 -1.76 45.71 41.27
N GLY A 552 -1.78 44.81 40.28
CA GLY A 552 -2.56 44.96 39.05
C GLY A 552 -3.59 43.86 38.94
N ILE A 553 -4.82 44.20 38.63
CA ILE A 553 -5.93 43.27 38.44
C ILE A 553 -6.48 43.33 37.02
N ALA A 554 -6.94 42.20 36.52
CA ALA A 554 -7.76 42.13 35.31
C ALA A 554 -8.93 41.16 35.56
N PRO A 555 -10.18 41.53 35.24
CA PRO A 555 -11.34 40.67 35.45
C PRO A 555 -11.24 39.40 34.62
N SER A 556 -10.62 39.47 33.44
CA SER A 556 -10.28 38.31 32.64
C SER A 556 -9.07 38.55 31.73
N LEU A 557 -8.39 37.47 31.35
CA LEU A 557 -7.30 37.45 30.39
C LEU A 557 -7.50 36.28 29.41
N ALA A 558 -7.88 36.59 28.18
CA ALA A 558 -8.19 35.62 27.13
C ALA A 558 -6.94 34.83 26.67
N PRO A 559 -7.09 33.67 26.02
CA PRO A 559 -6.00 32.93 25.40
C PRO A 559 -5.13 33.81 24.48
N ALA A 560 -3.81 33.63 24.53
CA ALA A 560 -2.83 34.38 23.74
C ALA A 560 -2.85 35.91 23.93
N THR A 561 -3.46 36.40 25.02
CA THR A 561 -3.45 37.82 25.40
C THR A 561 -2.55 38.07 26.61
N ASN A 562 -2.16 39.34 26.79
CA ASN A 562 -1.33 39.77 27.90
C ASN A 562 -1.93 40.99 28.60
N MET A 563 -1.60 41.16 29.87
CA MET A 563 -1.72 42.42 30.60
C MET A 563 -0.32 42.91 30.98
N ALA A 564 -0.03 44.16 30.68
CA ALA A 564 1.21 44.83 31.03
C ALA A 564 0.94 45.86 32.13
N LEU A 565 1.78 45.86 33.16
CA LEU A 565 1.74 46.77 34.30
C LEU A 565 3.06 47.53 34.32
N VAL A 566 3.01 48.84 34.06
CA VAL A 566 4.20 49.70 33.97
C VAL A 566 4.17 50.71 35.11
N PHE A 567 5.32 50.94 35.74
CA PHE A 567 5.45 51.93 36.80
C PHE A 567 6.89 52.41 36.92
N ASN A 568 7.09 53.59 37.51
CA ASN A 568 8.42 54.16 37.73
C ASN A 568 8.80 54.14 39.21
N THR A 569 10.10 54.02 39.46
CA THR A 569 10.71 54.14 40.79
C THR A 569 11.93 55.04 40.73
N ILE A 570 12.35 55.58 41.88
CA ILE A 570 13.60 56.33 42.07
C ILE A 570 14.56 55.48 42.90
N VAL A 571 15.82 55.39 42.49
CA VAL A 571 16.89 54.76 43.30
C VAL A 571 17.21 55.66 44.50
N ASN A 572 17.12 55.11 45.72
CA ASN A 572 17.35 55.85 46.97
C ASN A 572 18.82 56.16 47.24
#